data_AF-A0A453QL50-F1
#
_entry.id   AF-A0A453QL50-F1
#
_cell.length_a   1.000
_cell.length_b   1.000
_cell.length_c   1.000
_cell.angle_alpha   90.00
_cell.angle_beta   90.00
_cell.angle_gamma   90.00
#
_symmetry.space_group_name_H-M   'P 1'
#
loop_
_entity.id
_entity.type
_entity.pdbx_description
1 polymer ?
#
loop_
_entity_poly.entity_id
_entity_poly.type
_entity_poly.pdbx_seq_one_letter_code
_entity_poly.pdbx_strand_id
1 'polypeptide(L)'
;MLSGSQQRKKLIMMEIPSVFGPRDRSITLYEGINHHPDPDSIFRSKTVAQLGCGNGWISIALTEKWCPSKVYGLDINPRAIKIAWINLYLNALDDDGLPIYDREGKTLLDRVEFHESDLLFYCRDNKIELDSIVGCIPQILKPSPEAMSKIITENLSKEFGNIFRTSGPLRGFVEDQFGLGLIARAVEEGMAVIKPTGTMIFNVGGRPGQGVCECLFLRRGFRITKLRQTKIMQAANTDISALVEFEKNSPHRFEFFMGSVGDQPISARTALAYMKSGGHVSHALSVYSCQLRQPNQVNKLIEILKNGFHELSRSLDLSFADDSSAHEKITFLVYLASFLNANKPNPCQPPAE
;
A
#
# COMPACT_ATOMS: atom_id res chain seq x y z
N MET A 1 28.29 -37.99 6.22
CA MET A 1 28.66 -36.85 5.38
C MET A 1 27.38 -36.12 5.01
N LEU A 2 27.06 -35.03 5.71
CA LEU A 2 25.90 -34.17 5.41
C LEU A 2 26.47 -32.82 4.94
N SER A 3 26.95 -32.79 3.72
CA SER A 3 27.30 -31.54 3.02
C SER A 3 26.04 -31.04 2.33
N GLY A 4 25.32 -30.12 2.96
CA GLY A 4 24.05 -29.62 2.43
C GLY A 4 23.53 -28.37 3.13
N SER A 5 24.40 -27.40 3.40
CA SER A 5 23.94 -26.02 3.65
C SER A 5 24.86 -25.04 2.96
N GLN A 6 24.98 -25.15 1.63
CA GLN A 6 25.48 -24.02 0.87
C GLN A 6 24.42 -22.92 0.93
N GLN A 7 24.79 -21.86 1.64
CA GLN A 7 24.15 -20.56 1.70
C GLN A 7 23.85 -20.08 0.27
N ARG A 8 22.66 -20.35 -0.29
CA ARG A 8 22.22 -19.66 -1.51
C ARG A 8 22.05 -18.19 -1.15
N LYS A 9 23.00 -17.36 -1.58
CA LYS A 9 23.03 -15.91 -1.33
C LYS A 9 22.60 -15.09 -2.55
N LYS A 10 22.23 -15.73 -3.67
CA LYS A 10 21.94 -15.05 -4.93
C LYS A 10 20.77 -15.71 -5.64
N LEU A 11 19.69 -14.95 -5.84
CA LEU A 11 18.57 -15.34 -6.69
C LEU A 11 18.97 -15.21 -8.16
N ILE A 12 18.56 -16.17 -8.98
CA ILE A 12 18.68 -16.14 -10.43
C ILE A 12 17.39 -15.58 -11.00
N MET A 13 17.46 -14.42 -11.66
CA MET A 13 16.28 -13.71 -12.14
C MET A 13 16.40 -13.42 -13.63
N MET A 14 15.42 -13.90 -14.39
CA MET A 14 15.14 -13.41 -15.74
C MET A 14 14.48 -12.03 -15.63
N GLU A 15 15.05 -11.05 -16.33
CA GLU A 15 14.48 -9.73 -16.54
C GLU A 15 14.12 -9.54 -18.00
N ILE A 16 12.93 -8.99 -18.26
CA ILE A 16 12.52 -8.54 -19.59
C ILE A 16 12.02 -7.10 -19.51
N PRO A 17 12.20 -6.27 -20.55
CA PRO A 17 11.87 -4.84 -20.48
C PRO A 17 10.40 -4.51 -20.12
N SER A 18 9.47 -5.42 -20.41
CA SER A 18 8.03 -5.22 -20.19
C SER A 18 7.51 -5.71 -18.82
N VAL A 19 8.40 -6.21 -17.95
CA VAL A 19 8.05 -6.71 -16.62
C VAL A 19 8.95 -6.04 -15.59
N PHE A 20 8.35 -5.53 -14.51
CA PHE A 20 9.09 -4.91 -13.43
C PHE A 20 9.92 -5.95 -12.67
N GLY A 21 11.24 -5.73 -12.63
CA GLY A 21 12.19 -6.50 -11.83
C GLY A 21 12.72 -5.71 -10.63
N PRO A 22 13.82 -6.16 -10.02
CA PRO A 22 14.50 -5.46 -8.92
C PRO A 22 14.92 -4.04 -9.34
N ARG A 23 14.32 -3.02 -8.72
CA ARG A 23 14.65 -1.59 -8.87
C ARG A 23 14.54 -0.88 -7.50
N ASP A 24 14.97 0.37 -7.41
CA ASP A 24 15.03 1.14 -6.16
C ASP A 24 13.76 1.03 -5.30
N ARG A 25 12.58 1.10 -5.93
CA ARG A 25 11.29 1.00 -5.21
C ARG A 25 11.08 -0.34 -4.54
N SER A 26 11.27 -1.43 -5.28
CA SER A 26 11.09 -2.79 -4.78
C SER A 26 12.20 -3.17 -3.80
N ILE A 27 13.44 -2.70 -4.04
CA ILE A 27 14.58 -2.90 -3.14
C ILE A 27 14.30 -2.20 -1.81
N THR A 28 13.87 -0.94 -1.84
CA THR A 28 13.53 -0.19 -0.62
C THR A 28 12.43 -0.88 0.17
N LEU A 29 11.42 -1.45 -0.50
CA LEU A 29 10.38 -2.24 0.17
C LEU A 29 10.98 -3.44 0.92
N TYR A 30 11.79 -4.26 0.23
CA TYR A 30 12.42 -5.43 0.83
C TYR A 30 13.39 -5.05 1.97
N GLU A 31 14.14 -3.96 1.82
CA GLU A 31 14.96 -3.41 2.90
C GLU A 31 14.11 -2.95 4.07
N GLY A 32 12.99 -2.27 3.84
CA GLY A 32 12.05 -1.87 4.90
C GLY A 32 11.51 -3.06 5.67
N ILE A 33 11.16 -4.15 4.97
CA ILE A 33 10.77 -5.42 5.61
C ILE A 33 11.89 -5.96 6.51
N ASN A 34 13.15 -5.91 6.05
CA ASN A 34 14.31 -6.33 6.84
C ASN A 34 14.57 -5.47 8.10
N HIS A 35 14.04 -4.24 8.15
CA HIS A 35 14.14 -3.37 9.32
C HIS A 35 12.95 -3.51 10.26
N HIS A 36 11.99 -4.38 9.95
CA HIS A 36 10.92 -4.70 10.90
C HIS A 36 11.55 -5.31 12.16
N PRO A 37 11.13 -4.89 13.38
CA PRO A 37 11.71 -5.40 14.63
C PRO A 37 11.51 -6.90 14.82
N ASP A 38 10.43 -7.44 14.24
CA ASP A 38 10.09 -8.86 14.30
C ASP A 38 9.44 -9.29 12.98
N PRO A 39 10.22 -9.58 11.93
CA PRO A 39 9.68 -10.00 10.64
C PRO A 39 9.18 -11.45 10.67
N ASP A 40 9.71 -12.29 11.57
CA ASP A 40 9.27 -13.68 11.70
C ASP A 40 7.79 -13.77 12.11
N SER A 41 7.30 -12.90 13.02
CA SER A 41 5.86 -12.89 13.35
C SER A 41 4.94 -12.51 12.20
N ILE A 42 5.45 -11.84 11.17
CA ILE A 42 4.70 -11.41 9.98
C ILE A 42 4.74 -12.45 8.87
N PHE A 43 5.85 -13.18 8.73
CA PHE A 43 6.07 -14.05 7.56
C PHE A 43 6.20 -15.52 7.90
N ARG A 44 6.83 -15.90 9.01
CA ARG A 44 7.09 -17.31 9.30
C ARG A 44 5.81 -18.10 9.52
N SER A 45 5.66 -19.18 8.75
CA SER A 45 4.47 -20.01 8.75
C SER A 45 3.16 -19.25 8.45
N LYS A 46 3.26 -18.05 7.84
CA LYS A 46 2.12 -17.19 7.52
C LYS A 46 1.65 -17.36 6.09
N THR A 47 0.40 -16.97 5.84
CA THR A 47 -0.16 -16.83 4.50
C THR A 47 -0.02 -15.39 4.04
N VAL A 48 0.72 -15.17 2.96
CA VAL A 48 1.15 -13.85 2.51
C VAL A 48 0.63 -13.59 1.10
N ALA A 49 0.17 -12.37 0.82
CA ALA A 49 -0.03 -11.90 -0.56
C ALA A 49 0.97 -10.80 -0.91
N GLN A 50 1.60 -10.89 -2.08
CA GLN A 50 2.41 -9.81 -2.65
C GLN A 50 1.64 -9.15 -3.81
N LEU A 51 1.33 -7.86 -3.68
CA LEU A 51 0.69 -7.06 -4.72
C LEU A 51 1.72 -6.43 -5.66
N GLY A 52 1.49 -6.58 -6.96
CA GLY A 52 2.41 -6.13 -8.01
C GLY A 52 3.69 -6.96 -7.97
N CYS A 53 3.58 -8.28 -8.10
CA CYS A 53 4.72 -9.17 -7.92
C CYS A 53 5.80 -9.02 -9.00
N GLY A 54 5.48 -8.44 -10.16
CA GLY A 54 6.42 -8.25 -11.27
C GLY A 54 7.04 -9.59 -11.68
N ASN A 55 8.37 -9.65 -11.76
CA ASN A 55 9.09 -10.87 -12.08
C ASN A 55 9.21 -11.88 -10.91
N GLY A 56 8.51 -11.66 -9.79
CA GLY A 56 8.39 -12.60 -8.66
C GLY A 56 9.52 -12.53 -7.62
N TRP A 57 10.53 -11.67 -7.79
CA TRP A 57 11.74 -11.72 -6.97
C TRP A 57 11.50 -11.52 -5.46
N ILE A 58 10.59 -10.62 -5.06
CA ILE A 58 10.26 -10.41 -3.64
C ILE A 58 9.55 -11.64 -3.08
N SER A 59 8.59 -12.23 -3.80
CA SER A 59 7.91 -13.46 -3.34
C SER A 59 8.89 -14.60 -3.07
N ILE A 60 9.87 -14.77 -3.97
CA ILE A 60 10.92 -15.78 -3.82
C ILE A 60 11.85 -15.42 -2.64
N ALA A 61 12.32 -14.17 -2.58
CA ALA A 61 13.20 -13.69 -1.50
C ALA A 61 12.55 -13.78 -0.11
N LEU A 62 11.26 -13.43 0.00
CA LEU A 62 10.47 -13.58 1.22
C LEU A 62 10.44 -15.04 1.67
N THR A 63 10.28 -15.95 0.71
CA THR A 63 10.15 -17.37 0.97
C THR A 63 11.45 -17.98 1.48
N GLU A 64 12.57 -17.70 0.80
CA GLU A 64 13.90 -18.18 1.22
C GLU A 64 14.29 -17.64 2.60
N LYS A 65 13.91 -16.40 2.91
CA LYS A 65 14.39 -15.73 4.13
C LYS A 65 13.54 -16.04 5.37
N TRP A 66 12.21 -16.10 5.23
CA TRP A 66 11.31 -16.18 6.39
C TRP A 66 10.40 -17.41 6.40
N CYS A 67 10.49 -18.32 5.44
CA CYS A 67 9.72 -19.58 5.42
C CYS A 67 8.19 -19.40 5.68
N PRO A 68 7.49 -18.53 4.92
CA PRO A 68 6.03 -18.47 4.96
C PRO A 68 5.41 -19.80 4.57
N SER A 69 4.22 -20.07 5.12
CA SER A 69 3.45 -21.27 4.75
C SER A 69 3.01 -21.21 3.29
N LYS A 70 2.62 -20.01 2.84
CA LYS A 70 2.22 -19.75 1.46
C LYS A 70 2.43 -18.28 1.09
N VAL A 71 2.87 -18.02 -0.14
CA VAL A 71 2.96 -16.70 -0.76
C VAL A 71 2.20 -16.70 -2.07
N TYR A 72 1.21 -15.82 -2.18
CA TYR A 72 0.49 -15.53 -3.41
C TYR A 72 1.06 -14.27 -4.04
N GLY A 73 1.83 -14.41 -5.11
CA GLY A 73 2.28 -13.29 -5.92
C GLY A 73 1.22 -12.89 -6.92
N LEU A 74 0.74 -11.65 -6.84
CA LEU A 74 -0.39 -11.14 -7.62
C LEU A 74 0.07 -10.00 -8.53
N ASP A 75 -0.27 -10.09 -9.81
CA ASP A 75 0.01 -9.03 -10.78
C ASP A 75 -1.11 -8.95 -11.81
N ILE A 76 -1.44 -7.75 -12.27
CA ILE A 76 -2.45 -7.56 -13.32
C ILE A 76 -1.88 -7.87 -14.72
N ASN A 77 -0.56 -7.87 -14.87
CA ASN A 77 0.09 -8.15 -16.15
C ASN A 77 0.31 -9.66 -16.33
N PRO A 78 -0.37 -10.33 -17.29
CA PRO A 78 -0.20 -11.76 -17.53
C PRO A 78 1.25 -12.15 -17.91
N ARG A 79 2.03 -11.22 -18.49
CA ARG A 79 3.44 -11.47 -18.81
C ARG A 79 4.28 -11.52 -17.54
N ALA A 80 3.97 -10.69 -16.54
CA ALA A 80 4.67 -10.69 -15.27
C ALA A 80 4.51 -12.05 -14.58
N ILE A 81 3.29 -12.59 -14.56
CA ILE A 81 2.98 -13.92 -13.99
C ILE A 81 3.80 -15.02 -14.66
N LYS A 82 3.88 -15.04 -16.00
CA LYS A 82 4.68 -16.04 -16.72
C LYS A 82 6.17 -15.95 -16.36
N ILE A 83 6.73 -14.74 -16.31
CA ILE A 83 8.13 -14.53 -15.93
C ILE A 83 8.37 -14.89 -14.47
N ALA A 84 7.42 -14.59 -13.57
CA ALA A 84 7.50 -14.94 -12.17
C ALA A 84 7.53 -16.46 -11.95
N TRP A 85 6.71 -17.22 -12.69
CA TRP A 85 6.77 -18.68 -12.70
C TRP A 85 8.12 -19.20 -13.22
N ILE A 86 8.63 -18.67 -14.34
CA ILE A 86 9.97 -19.05 -14.85
C ILE A 86 11.04 -18.82 -13.76
N ASN A 87 11.02 -17.64 -13.14
CA ASN A 87 11.95 -17.31 -12.07
C ASN A 87 11.79 -18.19 -10.84
N LEU A 88 10.57 -18.63 -10.52
CA LEU A 88 10.36 -19.60 -9.46
C LEU A 88 11.07 -20.91 -9.76
N TYR A 89 10.88 -21.47 -10.96
CA TYR A 89 11.55 -22.71 -11.37
C TYR A 89 13.07 -22.58 -11.39
N LEU A 90 13.61 -21.45 -11.87
CA LEU A 90 15.05 -21.18 -11.86
C LEU A 90 15.67 -21.18 -10.45
N ASN A 91 14.87 -20.90 -9.42
CA ASN A 91 15.33 -20.91 -8.03
C ASN A 91 14.88 -22.15 -7.25
N ALA A 92 13.87 -22.89 -7.72
CA ALA A 92 13.34 -24.06 -7.04
C ALA A 92 14.11 -25.35 -7.35
N LEU A 93 14.85 -25.38 -8.46
CA LEU A 93 15.58 -26.56 -8.92
C LEU A 93 17.11 -26.36 -8.77
N ASP A 94 17.82 -27.47 -8.61
CA ASP A 94 19.29 -27.52 -8.68
C ASP A 94 19.78 -27.71 -10.13
N ASP A 95 21.10 -27.84 -10.30
CA ASP A 95 21.74 -27.95 -11.62
C ASP A 95 21.38 -29.25 -12.35
N ASP A 96 20.92 -30.27 -11.62
CA ASP A 96 20.43 -31.55 -12.17
C ASP A 96 18.90 -31.52 -12.43
N GLY A 97 18.24 -30.39 -12.14
CA GLY A 97 16.80 -30.22 -12.30
C GLY A 97 15.97 -30.84 -11.17
N LEU A 98 16.59 -31.20 -10.05
CA LEU A 98 15.89 -31.77 -8.89
C LEU A 98 15.39 -30.66 -7.94
N PRO A 99 14.25 -30.87 -7.25
CA PRO A 99 13.72 -29.89 -6.32
C PRO A 99 14.63 -29.66 -5.12
N ILE A 100 14.77 -28.40 -4.72
CA ILE A 100 15.53 -27.99 -3.55
C ILE A 100 14.58 -27.87 -2.37
N TYR A 101 14.93 -28.58 -1.29
CA TYR A 101 14.17 -28.59 -0.05
C TYR A 101 14.77 -27.63 0.97
N ASP A 102 13.90 -26.91 1.66
CA ASP A 102 14.26 -26.15 2.84
C ASP A 102 14.34 -27.04 4.10
N ARG A 103 14.61 -26.41 5.23
CA ARG A 103 14.76 -27.09 6.54
C ARG A 103 13.48 -27.76 7.05
N GLU A 104 12.32 -27.39 6.51
CA GLU A 104 11.01 -27.95 6.84
C GLU A 104 10.59 -29.02 5.82
N GLY A 105 11.48 -29.41 4.89
CA GLY A 105 11.20 -30.41 3.87
C GLY A 105 10.23 -29.93 2.79
N LYS A 106 10.07 -28.60 2.62
CA LYS A 106 9.27 -28.00 1.55
C LYS A 106 10.15 -27.36 0.50
N THR A 107 9.65 -27.29 -0.72
CA THR A 107 10.28 -26.61 -1.85
C THR A 107 9.73 -25.20 -1.99
N LEU A 108 10.39 -24.36 -2.80
CA LEU A 108 9.81 -23.08 -3.23
C LEU A 108 8.48 -23.26 -3.97
N LEU A 109 8.33 -24.37 -4.72
CA LEU A 109 7.10 -24.68 -5.47
C LEU A 109 5.92 -25.01 -4.54
N ASP A 110 6.18 -25.54 -3.34
CA ASP A 110 5.13 -25.77 -2.34
C ASP A 110 4.64 -24.46 -1.73
N ARG A 111 5.53 -23.47 -1.63
CA ARG A 111 5.30 -22.23 -0.88
C ARG A 111 4.84 -21.05 -1.72
N VAL A 112 5.19 -20.97 -3.00
CA VAL A 112 4.92 -19.79 -3.83
C VAL A 112 4.03 -20.14 -5.01
N GLU A 113 3.03 -19.31 -5.27
CA GLU A 113 2.23 -19.35 -6.49
C GLU A 113 2.04 -17.94 -7.05
N PHE A 114 1.93 -17.84 -8.38
CA PHE A 114 1.67 -16.58 -9.06
C PHE A 114 0.37 -16.61 -9.84
N HIS A 115 -0.45 -15.57 -9.65
CA HIS A 115 -1.79 -15.47 -10.22
C HIS A 115 -2.03 -14.10 -10.85
N GLU A 116 -2.67 -14.09 -12.02
CA GLU A 116 -3.17 -12.86 -12.61
C GLU A 116 -4.32 -12.34 -11.76
N SER A 117 -4.19 -11.11 -11.24
CA SER A 117 -5.17 -10.56 -10.31
C SER A 117 -5.13 -9.04 -10.33
N ASP A 118 -6.30 -8.41 -10.37
CA ASP A 118 -6.43 -7.00 -10.04
C ASP A 118 -6.44 -6.85 -8.51
N LEU A 119 -5.31 -6.42 -7.95
CA LEU A 119 -5.04 -6.39 -6.51
C LEU A 119 -5.38 -7.72 -5.83
N LEU A 120 -6.31 -7.72 -4.86
CA LEU A 120 -6.64 -8.87 -4.01
C LEU A 120 -7.84 -9.66 -4.53
N PHE A 121 -8.29 -9.41 -5.77
CA PHE A 121 -9.41 -10.11 -6.37
C PHE A 121 -9.28 -11.64 -6.27
N TYR A 122 -8.12 -12.20 -6.65
CA TYR A 122 -7.87 -13.64 -6.55
C TYR A 122 -8.06 -14.18 -5.14
N CYS A 123 -7.51 -13.50 -4.11
CA CYS A 123 -7.66 -13.92 -2.72
C CYS A 123 -9.12 -13.84 -2.26
N ARG A 124 -9.86 -12.80 -2.66
CA ARG A 124 -11.27 -12.63 -2.31
C ARG A 124 -12.15 -13.71 -2.94
N ASP A 125 -11.96 -13.97 -4.23
CA ASP A 125 -12.74 -14.95 -4.99
C ASP A 125 -12.51 -16.38 -4.46
N ASN A 126 -11.27 -16.69 -4.10
CA ASN A 126 -10.88 -17.99 -3.54
C ASN A 126 -11.03 -18.07 -2.01
N LYS A 127 -11.61 -17.05 -1.35
CA LYS A 127 -11.82 -16.99 0.10
C LYS A 127 -10.55 -17.26 0.92
N ILE A 128 -9.42 -16.74 0.43
CA ILE A 128 -8.12 -16.87 1.07
C ILE A 128 -8.01 -15.81 2.18
N GLU A 129 -7.85 -16.26 3.42
CA GLU A 129 -7.50 -15.39 4.53
C GLU A 129 -5.98 -15.17 4.62
N LEU A 130 -5.58 -13.92 4.77
CA LEU A 130 -4.19 -13.50 4.75
C LEU A 130 -3.71 -13.09 6.14
N ASP A 131 -2.52 -13.51 6.51
CA ASP A 131 -1.81 -13.03 7.70
C ASP A 131 -1.01 -11.75 7.37
N SER A 132 -0.55 -11.61 6.12
CA SER A 132 0.23 -10.46 5.69
C SER A 132 -0.04 -10.08 4.23
N ILE A 133 -0.01 -8.78 3.96
CA ILE A 133 -0.12 -8.22 2.61
C ILE A 133 1.08 -7.30 2.38
N VAL A 134 1.83 -7.51 1.30
CA VAL A 134 3.00 -6.72 0.96
C VAL A 134 2.79 -6.10 -0.43
N GLY A 135 3.00 -4.80 -0.59
CA GLY A 135 2.72 -4.13 -1.86
C GLY A 135 3.78 -3.12 -2.28
N CYS A 136 4.30 -3.30 -3.50
CA CYS A 136 5.01 -2.27 -4.26
C CYS A 136 4.23 -2.00 -5.55
N ILE A 137 3.16 -1.22 -5.46
CA ILE A 137 2.23 -1.01 -6.56
C ILE A 137 2.37 0.39 -7.19
N PRO A 138 1.97 0.57 -8.47
CA PRO A 138 2.09 1.85 -9.16
C PRO A 138 1.40 3.01 -8.44
N GLN A 139 2.06 4.17 -8.44
CA GLN A 139 1.57 5.42 -7.83
C GLN A 139 1.55 6.52 -8.89
N ILE A 140 0.51 6.45 -9.73
CA ILE A 140 0.33 7.31 -10.90
C ILE A 140 -0.51 8.51 -10.47
N LEU A 141 0.05 9.72 -10.55
CA LEU A 141 -0.72 10.93 -10.25
C LEU A 141 -1.66 11.24 -11.42
N LYS A 142 -2.93 11.50 -11.10
CA LYS A 142 -3.95 11.92 -12.07
C LYS A 142 -4.60 13.25 -11.64
N PRO A 143 -3.83 14.35 -11.58
CA PRO A 143 -4.38 15.65 -11.20
C PRO A 143 -5.37 16.13 -12.27
N SER A 144 -6.54 16.59 -11.85
CA SER A 144 -7.59 17.11 -12.73
C SER A 144 -8.09 18.48 -12.21
N PRO A 145 -8.06 19.54 -13.04
CA PRO A 145 -8.45 20.89 -12.60
C PRO A 145 -9.87 20.99 -12.03
N GLU A 146 -10.82 20.25 -12.60
CA GLU A 146 -12.23 20.23 -12.18
C GLU A 146 -12.43 19.58 -10.80
N ALA A 147 -11.71 18.48 -10.52
CA ALA A 147 -11.65 17.87 -9.20
C ALA A 147 -11.19 18.86 -8.14
N MET A 148 -10.17 19.61 -8.52
CA MET A 148 -9.44 20.48 -7.62
C MET A 148 -10.26 21.69 -7.23
N SER A 149 -10.98 22.29 -8.18
CA SER A 149 -11.92 23.36 -7.86
C SER A 149 -12.94 22.91 -6.82
N LYS A 150 -13.48 21.68 -6.91
CA LYS A 150 -14.42 21.15 -5.91
C LYS A 150 -13.76 20.96 -4.54
N ILE A 151 -12.56 20.38 -4.50
CA ILE A 151 -11.80 20.17 -3.26
C ILE A 151 -11.48 21.49 -2.55
N ILE A 152 -11.20 22.56 -3.31
CA ILE A 152 -10.88 23.89 -2.77
C ILE A 152 -12.13 24.62 -2.31
N THR A 153 -13.22 24.61 -3.10
CA THR A 153 -14.49 25.28 -2.76
C THR A 153 -15.11 24.71 -1.49
N GLU A 154 -14.97 23.41 -1.23
CA GLU A 154 -15.51 22.75 -0.03
C GLU A 154 -14.66 22.96 1.25
N ASN A 155 -13.41 23.46 1.14
CA ASN A 155 -12.43 23.41 2.25
C ASN A 155 -11.73 24.76 2.55
N LEU A 156 -12.41 25.89 2.41
CA LEU A 156 -11.83 27.24 2.57
C LEU A 156 -11.30 27.61 3.98
N SER A 157 -11.06 26.66 4.90
CA SER A 157 -10.21 26.92 6.07
C SER A 157 -9.50 25.68 6.64
N LYS A 158 -8.18 25.83 6.85
CA LYS A 158 -7.26 25.02 7.70
C LYS A 158 -6.61 23.75 7.10
N GLU A 159 -5.35 23.56 7.50
CA GLU A 159 -4.35 22.51 7.21
C GLU A 159 -4.82 21.26 6.43
N PHE A 160 -4.09 20.90 5.37
CA PHE A 160 -4.40 19.85 4.40
C PHE A 160 -4.62 18.43 4.93
N GLY A 161 -4.14 18.12 6.13
CA GLY A 161 -4.57 16.91 6.84
C GLY A 161 -6.11 16.84 6.96
N ASN A 162 -6.78 17.99 6.99
CA ASN A 162 -8.23 18.11 7.00
C ASN A 162 -8.87 17.81 5.64
N ILE A 163 -8.23 18.05 4.49
CA ILE A 163 -8.88 17.80 3.17
C ILE A 163 -9.24 16.32 2.99
N PHE A 164 -8.32 15.42 3.35
CA PHE A 164 -8.62 13.99 3.35
C PHE A 164 -9.68 13.61 4.39
N ARG A 165 -9.86 14.41 5.46
CA ARG A 165 -10.84 14.18 6.52
C ARG A 165 -12.23 14.75 6.18
N THR A 166 -12.31 15.82 5.39
CA THR A 166 -13.54 16.58 5.12
C THR A 166 -14.15 16.30 3.75
N SER A 167 -13.39 15.82 2.75
CA SER A 167 -13.86 15.57 1.37
C SER A 167 -14.69 14.29 1.19
N GLY A 168 -15.59 13.99 2.14
CA GLY A 168 -16.32 12.73 2.26
C GLY A 168 -16.91 12.11 0.98
N PRO A 169 -17.57 12.88 0.07
CA PRO A 169 -18.14 12.32 -1.16
C PRO A 169 -17.10 11.94 -2.24
N LEU A 170 -15.88 12.49 -2.17
CA LEU A 170 -14.83 12.39 -3.20
C LEU A 170 -13.75 11.34 -2.86
N ARG A 171 -14.05 10.37 -1.98
CA ARG A 171 -13.11 9.30 -1.57
C ARG A 171 -12.66 8.47 -2.79
N GLY A 172 -11.38 8.13 -2.85
CA GLY A 172 -10.72 7.48 -3.99
C GLY A 172 -10.27 8.49 -5.04
N PHE A 173 -11.15 9.43 -5.38
CA PHE A 173 -10.87 10.50 -6.35
C PHE A 173 -9.84 11.51 -5.85
N VAL A 174 -9.86 11.87 -4.56
CA VAL A 174 -8.82 12.70 -3.93
C VAL A 174 -7.49 11.94 -3.89
N GLU A 175 -7.47 10.69 -3.40
CA GLU A 175 -6.25 9.87 -3.37
C GLU A 175 -5.62 9.71 -4.77
N ASP A 176 -6.42 9.57 -5.83
CA ASP A 176 -5.95 9.51 -7.22
C ASP A 176 -5.22 10.77 -7.68
N GLN A 177 -5.61 11.96 -7.19
CA GLN A 177 -4.90 13.21 -7.51
C GLN A 177 -3.45 13.17 -7.03
N PHE A 178 -3.19 12.44 -5.94
CA PHE A 178 -1.87 12.30 -5.32
C PHE A 178 -1.16 10.99 -5.69
N GLY A 179 -1.77 10.17 -6.56
CA GLY A 179 -1.25 8.86 -6.94
C GLY A 179 -1.29 7.81 -5.84
N LEU A 180 -2.17 7.99 -4.85
CA LEU A 180 -2.37 7.08 -3.73
C LEU A 180 -3.62 6.19 -3.89
N GLY A 181 -4.46 6.43 -4.90
CA GLY A 181 -5.75 5.73 -5.04
C GLY A 181 -5.63 4.21 -5.18
N LEU A 182 -4.61 3.71 -5.87
CA LEU A 182 -4.38 2.26 -5.97
C LEU A 182 -4.02 1.64 -4.61
N ILE A 183 -3.22 2.33 -3.78
CA ILE A 183 -2.90 1.89 -2.41
C ILE A 183 -4.13 1.98 -1.52
N ALA A 184 -4.91 3.05 -1.66
CA ALA A 184 -6.18 3.22 -0.96
C ALA A 184 -7.11 2.01 -1.20
N ARG A 185 -7.26 1.61 -2.47
CA ARG A 185 -8.07 0.46 -2.86
C ARG A 185 -7.48 -0.86 -2.33
N ALA A 186 -6.16 -1.03 -2.41
CA ALA A 186 -5.47 -2.21 -1.88
C ALA A 186 -5.67 -2.38 -0.37
N VAL A 187 -5.60 -1.28 0.39
CA VAL A 187 -5.86 -1.29 1.83
C VAL A 187 -7.31 -1.67 2.12
N GLU A 188 -8.27 -1.07 1.40
CA GLU A 188 -9.70 -1.34 1.59
C GLU A 188 -10.09 -2.78 1.22
N GLU A 189 -9.57 -3.30 0.11
CA GLU A 189 -9.71 -4.71 -0.24
C GLU A 189 -9.01 -5.63 0.77
N GLY A 190 -7.85 -5.21 1.27
CA GLY A 190 -7.07 -5.92 2.29
C GLY A 190 -7.84 -6.12 3.57
N MET A 191 -8.61 -5.11 4.02
CA MET A 191 -9.45 -5.21 5.22
C MET A 191 -10.50 -6.33 5.12
N ALA A 192 -10.89 -6.75 3.92
CA ALA A 192 -11.86 -7.81 3.71
C ALA A 192 -11.27 -9.24 3.74
N VAL A 193 -9.95 -9.38 3.60
CA VAL A 193 -9.28 -10.70 3.50
C VAL A 193 -8.20 -10.91 4.55
N ILE A 194 -7.76 -9.84 5.22
CA ILE A 194 -6.73 -9.94 6.25
C ILE A 194 -7.33 -10.42 7.57
N LYS A 195 -6.61 -11.30 8.26
CA LYS A 195 -6.96 -11.72 9.62
C LYS A 195 -6.87 -10.52 10.57
N PRO A 196 -7.59 -10.54 11.71
CA PRO A 196 -7.54 -9.47 12.71
C PRO A 196 -6.14 -9.06 13.14
N THR A 197 -5.24 -10.03 13.33
CA THR A 197 -3.85 -9.78 13.76
C THR A 197 -2.89 -9.53 12.58
N GLY A 198 -3.41 -9.45 11.35
CA GLY A 198 -2.59 -9.35 10.17
C GLY A 198 -1.96 -7.97 9.99
N THR A 199 -0.90 -7.94 9.19
CA THR A 199 -0.11 -6.73 8.94
C THR A 199 -0.04 -6.44 7.44
N MET A 200 -0.22 -5.18 7.06
CA MET A 200 -0.01 -4.74 5.68
C MET A 200 1.25 -3.90 5.58
N ILE A 201 2.09 -4.14 4.58
CA ILE A 201 3.34 -3.41 4.36
C ILE A 201 3.35 -2.82 2.95
N PHE A 202 3.45 -1.50 2.86
CA PHE A 202 3.46 -0.79 1.58
C PHE A 202 4.65 0.16 1.49
N ASN A 203 5.22 0.28 0.29
CA ASN A 203 6.05 1.44 -0.02
C ASN A 203 5.18 2.58 -0.57
N VAL A 204 5.47 3.81 -0.15
CA VAL A 204 4.71 5.00 -0.53
C VAL A 204 5.69 6.10 -0.91
N GLY A 205 5.55 6.62 -2.13
CA GLY A 205 6.34 7.73 -2.63
C GLY A 205 5.86 9.03 -2.01
N GLY A 206 6.76 9.73 -1.33
CA GLY A 206 6.49 10.92 -0.54
C GLY A 206 6.29 12.21 -1.32
N ARG A 207 6.07 12.17 -2.65
CA ARG A 207 5.77 13.39 -3.43
C ARG A 207 4.60 14.18 -2.83
N PRO A 208 3.48 13.56 -2.41
CA PRO A 208 2.36 14.27 -1.76
C PRO A 208 2.67 14.83 -0.37
N GLY A 209 3.86 14.59 0.16
CA GLY A 209 4.23 14.91 1.53
C GLY A 209 3.87 13.82 2.54
N GLN A 210 4.68 13.74 3.59
CA GLN A 210 4.61 12.64 4.55
C GLN A 210 3.24 12.56 5.25
N GLY A 211 2.69 13.70 5.69
CA GLY A 211 1.40 13.72 6.39
C GLY A 211 0.25 13.20 5.53
N VAL A 212 0.28 13.47 4.22
CA VAL A 212 -0.73 12.96 3.27
C VAL A 212 -0.61 11.45 3.11
N CYS A 213 0.62 10.95 2.93
CA CYS A 213 0.90 9.52 2.82
C CYS A 213 0.46 8.74 4.07
N GLU A 214 0.68 9.29 5.27
CA GLU A 214 0.29 8.66 6.53
C GLU A 214 -1.22 8.74 6.78
N CYS A 215 -1.84 9.87 6.44
CA CYS A 215 -3.28 10.07 6.55
C CYS A 215 -4.09 8.99 5.82
N LEU A 216 -3.58 8.51 4.66
CA LEU A 216 -4.17 7.41 3.90
C LEU A 216 -4.54 6.20 4.78
N PHE A 217 -3.63 5.80 5.66
CA PHE A 217 -3.81 4.63 6.54
C PHE A 217 -4.54 5.02 7.82
N LEU A 218 -4.13 6.13 8.45
CA LEU A 218 -4.68 6.58 9.74
C LEU A 218 -6.20 6.77 9.66
N ARG A 219 -6.70 7.43 8.61
CA ARG A 219 -8.14 7.66 8.44
C ARG A 219 -8.97 6.38 8.26
N ARG A 220 -8.32 5.28 7.85
CA ARG A 220 -8.94 3.95 7.68
C ARG A 220 -8.86 3.11 8.96
N GLY A 221 -8.39 3.70 10.07
CA GLY A 221 -8.34 3.06 11.38
C GLY A 221 -7.07 2.23 11.59
N PHE A 222 -6.04 2.42 10.78
CA PHE A 222 -4.76 1.73 10.97
C PHE A 222 -3.88 2.46 11.97
N ARG A 223 -3.10 1.69 12.73
CA ARG A 223 -1.86 2.13 13.35
C ARG A 223 -0.72 1.88 12.36
N ILE A 224 0.15 2.86 12.20
CA ILE A 224 1.28 2.78 11.27
C ILE A 224 2.61 2.89 11.99
N THR A 225 3.59 2.15 11.49
CA THR A 225 5.00 2.24 11.87
C THR A 225 5.82 2.44 10.60
N LYS A 226 6.59 3.51 10.52
CA LYS A 226 7.52 3.73 9.42
C LYS A 226 8.76 2.84 9.63
N LEU A 227 8.93 1.83 8.79
CA LEU A 227 10.03 0.86 8.88
C LEU A 227 11.33 1.41 8.29
N ARG A 228 11.21 2.17 7.20
CA ARG A 228 12.34 2.77 6.49
C ARG A 228 11.89 3.96 5.68
N GLN A 229 12.79 4.90 5.47
CA GLN A 229 12.64 5.96 4.47
C GLN A 229 13.97 6.19 3.78
N THR A 230 13.92 6.38 2.48
CA THR A 230 15.06 6.78 1.66
C THR A 230 14.63 7.87 0.68
N LYS A 231 15.56 8.42 -0.09
CA LYS A 231 15.29 9.31 -1.23
C LYS A 231 15.64 8.56 -2.51
N ILE A 232 14.69 8.51 -3.45
CA ILE A 232 14.92 7.91 -4.77
C ILE A 232 14.93 9.00 -5.83
N MET A 233 15.81 8.83 -6.82
CA MET A 233 15.91 9.79 -7.91
C MET A 233 14.62 9.80 -8.72
N GLN A 234 14.16 11.01 -9.07
CA GLN A 234 13.06 11.15 -9.99
C GLN A 234 13.54 10.67 -11.37
N ALA A 235 12.80 9.73 -11.96
CA ALA A 235 13.14 9.24 -13.29
C ALA A 235 13.11 10.40 -14.29
N ALA A 236 14.16 10.51 -15.12
CA ALA A 236 14.40 11.65 -16.00
C ALA A 236 13.25 11.92 -16.99
N ASN A 237 12.49 10.88 -17.34
CA ASN A 237 11.34 10.94 -18.26
C ASN A 237 10.00 11.19 -17.55
N THR A 238 9.98 11.38 -16.23
CA THR A 238 8.73 11.66 -15.51
C THR A 238 8.40 13.15 -15.64
N ASP A 239 7.34 13.45 -16.38
CA ASP A 239 6.78 14.80 -16.39
C ASP A 239 6.10 15.12 -15.06
N ILE A 240 6.55 16.20 -14.41
CA ILE A 240 5.98 16.73 -13.17
C ILE A 240 5.20 18.03 -13.40
N SER A 241 5.01 18.46 -14.64
CA SER A 241 4.30 19.70 -14.99
C SER A 241 2.88 19.73 -14.45
N ALA A 242 2.20 18.58 -14.45
CA ALA A 242 0.87 18.44 -13.89
C ALA A 242 0.82 18.75 -12.37
N LEU A 243 1.92 18.51 -11.64
CA LEU A 243 2.04 18.84 -10.22
C LEU A 243 2.29 20.34 -10.01
N VAL A 244 3.02 20.97 -10.93
CA VAL A 244 3.20 22.43 -10.93
C VAL A 244 1.87 23.14 -11.16
N GLU A 245 1.06 22.65 -12.10
CA GLU A 245 -0.30 23.18 -12.32
C GLU A 245 -1.20 22.96 -11.10
N PHE A 246 -1.05 21.84 -10.41
CA PHE A 246 -1.74 21.58 -9.16
C PHE A 246 -1.35 22.61 -8.07
N GLU A 247 -0.05 22.86 -7.86
CA GLU A 247 0.43 23.85 -6.87
C GLU A 247 0.03 25.30 -7.21
N LYS A 248 -0.28 25.62 -8.47
CA LYS A 248 -0.79 26.95 -8.84
C LYS A 248 -2.23 27.15 -8.38
N ASN A 249 -3.03 26.10 -8.45
CA ASN A 249 -4.45 26.15 -8.18
C ASN A 249 -4.80 25.73 -6.75
N SER A 250 -3.89 25.05 -6.04
CA SER A 250 -4.09 24.52 -4.68
C SER A 250 -3.03 25.06 -3.71
N PRO A 251 -3.39 25.31 -2.43
CA PRO A 251 -2.40 25.68 -1.43
C PRO A 251 -1.45 24.53 -1.02
N HIS A 252 -1.62 23.32 -1.56
CA HIS A 252 -0.75 22.17 -1.30
C HIS A 252 0.62 22.37 -1.96
N ARG A 253 1.66 21.84 -1.33
CA ARG A 253 3.01 21.77 -1.89
C ARG A 253 3.48 20.34 -1.92
N PHE A 254 3.91 19.88 -3.09
CA PHE A 254 4.57 18.60 -3.21
C PHE A 254 5.99 18.70 -2.67
N GLU A 255 6.52 17.56 -2.21
CA GLU A 255 7.84 17.46 -1.59
C GLU A 255 8.82 16.76 -2.54
N PHE A 256 9.75 17.55 -3.08
CA PHE A 256 10.93 17.09 -3.81
C PHE A 256 12.20 17.53 -3.10
N PHE A 257 13.35 16.97 -3.44
CA PHE A 257 14.65 17.37 -2.91
C PHE A 257 15.63 17.58 -4.06
N MET A 258 16.52 18.58 -3.92
CA MET A 258 17.62 18.77 -4.87
C MET A 258 18.67 17.67 -4.66
N GLY A 259 18.85 16.80 -5.67
CA GLY A 259 19.70 15.62 -5.58
C GLY A 259 19.25 14.63 -4.50
N SER A 260 20.13 13.71 -4.13
CA SER A 260 19.89 12.70 -3.07
C SER A 260 20.20 13.20 -1.66
N VAL A 261 20.98 14.28 -1.53
CA VAL A 261 21.51 14.79 -0.24
C VAL A 261 20.74 16.02 0.24
N GLY A 262 19.90 16.65 -0.58
CA GLY A 262 19.16 17.85 -0.17
C GLY A 262 18.23 17.56 1.02
N ASP A 263 18.36 18.33 2.11
CA ASP A 263 17.63 18.06 3.36
C ASP A 263 16.30 18.82 3.49
N GLN A 264 16.13 19.88 2.71
CA GLN A 264 14.92 20.68 2.70
C GLN A 264 14.06 20.35 1.48
N PRO A 265 12.74 20.13 1.67
CA PRO A 265 11.86 19.91 0.56
C PRO A 265 11.67 21.18 -0.26
N ILE A 266 11.60 21.02 -1.58
CA ILE A 266 11.26 22.05 -2.55
C ILE A 266 9.94 21.72 -3.25
N SER A 267 9.22 22.77 -3.64
CA SER A 267 7.95 22.64 -4.37
C SER A 267 8.13 21.98 -5.75
N ALA A 268 7.04 21.45 -6.33
CA ALA A 268 7.06 20.96 -7.71
C ALA A 268 7.50 22.05 -8.70
N ARG A 269 7.10 23.31 -8.49
CA ARG A 269 7.53 24.45 -9.32
C ARG A 269 9.04 24.62 -9.32
N THR A 270 9.66 24.63 -8.14
CA THR A 270 11.11 24.75 -7.99
C THR A 270 11.81 23.51 -8.56
N ALA A 271 11.27 22.32 -8.33
CA ALA A 271 11.81 21.07 -8.84
C ALA A 271 11.84 21.06 -10.37
N LEU A 272 10.75 21.47 -11.03
CA LEU A 272 10.66 21.54 -12.50
C LEU A 272 11.66 22.55 -13.07
N ALA A 273 11.79 23.72 -12.45
CA ALA A 273 12.77 24.72 -12.86
C ALA A 273 14.21 24.19 -12.72
N TYR A 274 14.52 23.51 -11.61
CA TYR A 274 15.82 22.91 -11.39
C TYR A 274 16.15 21.80 -12.40
N MET A 275 15.18 20.93 -12.70
CA MET A 275 15.32 19.90 -13.73
C MET A 275 15.57 20.48 -15.12
N LYS A 276 14.87 21.55 -15.49
CA LYS A 276 15.06 22.25 -16.78
C LYS A 276 16.45 22.88 -16.90
N SER A 277 17.07 23.27 -15.78
CA SER A 277 18.44 23.77 -15.74
C SER A 277 19.51 22.66 -15.70
N GLY A 278 19.12 21.39 -15.92
CA GLY A 278 20.03 20.24 -15.90
C GLY A 278 20.27 19.63 -14.52
N GLY A 279 19.58 20.12 -13.48
CA GLY A 279 19.62 19.53 -12.15
C GLY A 279 18.83 18.22 -12.06
N HIS A 280 19.11 17.44 -11.01
CA HIS A 280 18.34 16.23 -10.71
C HIS A 280 17.61 16.36 -9.39
N VAL A 281 16.36 15.91 -9.34
CA VAL A 281 15.56 15.92 -8.12
C VAL A 281 15.30 14.50 -7.63
N SER A 282 15.10 14.36 -6.33
CA SER A 282 14.65 13.13 -5.69
C SER A 282 13.33 13.36 -4.95
N HIS A 283 12.70 12.28 -4.52
CA HIS A 283 11.57 12.33 -3.59
C HIS A 283 11.74 11.24 -2.54
N ALA A 284 11.11 11.42 -1.38
CA ALA A 284 11.11 10.42 -0.34
C ALA A 284 10.39 9.14 -0.81
N LEU A 285 10.83 7.98 -0.33
CA LEU A 285 10.14 6.71 -0.45
C LEU A 285 10.15 6.06 0.92
N SER A 286 8.97 5.92 1.50
CA SER A 286 8.78 5.38 2.85
C SER A 286 8.17 3.99 2.77
N VAL A 287 8.54 3.11 3.71
CA VAL A 287 7.91 1.80 3.91
C VAL A 287 7.14 1.84 5.22
N TYR A 288 5.85 1.57 5.15
CA TYR A 288 4.95 1.58 6.31
C TYR A 288 4.46 0.18 6.61
N SER A 289 4.59 -0.25 7.88
CA SER A 289 3.86 -1.37 8.46
C SER A 289 2.55 -0.85 9.04
N CYS A 290 1.44 -1.47 8.67
CA CYS A 290 0.09 -1.01 8.99
C CYS A 290 -0.70 -2.14 9.62
N GLN A 291 -1.25 -1.91 10.81
CA GLN A 291 -2.09 -2.85 11.55
C GLN A 291 -3.43 -2.21 11.88
N LEU A 292 -4.52 -2.94 11.68
CA LEU A 292 -5.85 -2.40 11.94
C LEU A 292 -6.10 -2.25 13.45
N ARG A 293 -6.58 -1.09 13.88
CA ARG A 293 -6.99 -0.87 15.28
C ARG A 293 -8.30 -1.59 15.53
N GLN A 294 -8.39 -2.34 16.62
CA GLN A 294 -9.61 -3.07 17.02
C GLN A 294 -10.34 -3.73 15.83
N PRO A 295 -9.69 -4.71 15.16
CA PRO A 295 -10.15 -5.21 13.87
C PRO A 295 -11.61 -5.66 13.87
N ASN A 296 -12.05 -6.35 14.93
CA ASN A 296 -13.44 -6.82 15.06
C ASN A 296 -14.44 -5.66 15.10
N GLN A 297 -14.12 -4.58 15.81
CA GLN A 297 -14.97 -3.40 15.92
C GLN A 297 -15.01 -2.63 14.60
N VAL A 298 -13.86 -2.43 13.96
CA VAL A 298 -13.79 -1.72 12.67
C VAL A 298 -14.49 -2.50 11.56
N ASN A 299 -14.31 -3.83 11.51
CA ASN A 299 -15.01 -4.66 10.53
C ASN A 299 -16.53 -4.61 10.72
N LYS A 300 -17.00 -4.71 11.97
CA LYS A 300 -18.43 -4.55 12.30
C LYS A 300 -18.95 -3.17 11.87
N LEU A 301 -18.20 -2.10 12.14
CA LEU A 301 -18.58 -0.75 11.70
C LEU A 301 -18.70 -0.66 10.18
N ILE A 302 -17.71 -1.17 9.44
CA ILE A 302 -17.71 -1.16 7.98
C ILE A 302 -18.89 -1.96 7.40
N GLU A 303 -19.19 -3.12 7.98
CA GLU A 303 -20.31 -3.95 7.56
C GLU A 303 -21.65 -3.22 7.75
N ILE A 304 -21.86 -2.58 8.90
CA ILE A 304 -23.07 -1.79 9.17
C ILE A 304 -23.18 -0.63 8.17
N LEU A 305 -22.08 0.08 7.92
CA LEU A 305 -22.08 1.22 7.01
C LEU A 305 -22.35 0.82 5.55
N LYS A 306 -21.86 -0.34 5.11
CA LYS A 306 -22.18 -0.90 3.78
C LYS A 306 -23.69 -1.21 3.63
N ASN A 307 -24.36 -1.60 4.71
CA ASN A 307 -25.74 -2.08 4.71
C ASN A 307 -26.81 -0.99 5.00
N GLY A 308 -26.51 0.28 4.70
CA GLY A 308 -27.50 1.36 4.85
C GLY A 308 -26.96 2.79 4.87
N PHE A 309 -25.64 2.97 4.95
CA PHE A 309 -24.99 4.28 5.11
C PHE A 309 -23.79 4.43 4.17
N HIS A 310 -23.96 4.05 2.90
CA HIS A 310 -22.87 3.98 1.94
C HIS A 310 -22.14 5.32 1.74
N GLU A 311 -22.85 6.46 1.81
CA GLU A 311 -22.24 7.79 1.73
C GLU A 311 -21.38 8.11 2.96
N LEU A 312 -21.86 7.79 4.18
CA LEU A 312 -21.09 7.96 5.42
C LEU A 312 -19.86 7.07 5.46
N SER A 313 -19.92 5.88 4.86
CA SER A 313 -18.76 4.99 4.76
C SER A 313 -17.59 5.72 4.08
N ARG A 314 -17.87 6.62 3.12
CA ARG A 314 -16.84 7.36 2.37
C ARG A 314 -16.31 8.59 3.13
N SER A 315 -17.09 9.15 4.06
CA SER A 315 -16.69 10.30 4.88
C SER A 315 -16.07 9.93 6.22
N LEU A 316 -16.10 8.66 6.62
CA LEU A 316 -15.59 8.22 7.90
C LEU A 316 -14.06 8.44 8.00
N ASP A 317 -13.65 9.13 9.06
CA ASP A 317 -12.26 9.33 9.43
C ASP A 317 -12.00 8.72 10.81
N LEU A 318 -11.19 7.66 10.82
CA LEU A 318 -10.77 6.93 12.01
C LEU A 318 -9.33 7.29 12.43
N SER A 319 -8.87 8.51 12.11
CA SER A 319 -7.61 9.03 12.64
C SER A 319 -7.76 9.46 14.10
N PHE A 320 -6.85 9.00 14.95
CA PHE A 320 -6.84 9.27 16.37
C PHE A 320 -5.44 9.69 16.83
N ALA A 321 -5.37 10.54 17.86
CA ALA A 321 -4.11 10.98 18.44
C ALA A 321 -3.37 9.85 19.17
N ASP A 322 -4.12 8.97 19.84
CA ASP A 322 -3.59 7.90 20.69
C ASP A 322 -4.54 6.67 20.71
N ASP A 323 -4.02 5.55 21.23
CA ASP A 323 -4.71 4.25 21.26
C ASP A 323 -5.91 4.23 22.24
N SER A 324 -5.87 5.02 23.31
CA SER A 324 -6.97 5.13 24.29
C SER A 324 -8.16 5.84 23.65
N SER A 325 -7.91 7.00 23.03
CA SER A 325 -8.90 7.75 22.25
C SER A 325 -9.49 6.91 21.12
N ALA A 326 -8.67 6.12 20.44
CA ALA A 326 -9.14 5.21 19.39
C ALA A 326 -10.07 4.13 19.94
N HIS A 327 -9.77 3.57 21.12
CA HIS A 327 -10.60 2.56 21.78
C HIS A 327 -12.00 3.06 22.06
N GLU A 328 -12.10 4.17 22.77
CA GLU A 328 -13.37 4.78 23.16
C GLU A 328 -14.21 5.17 21.93
N LYS A 329 -13.60 5.90 20.97
CA LYS A 329 -14.33 6.45 19.82
C LYS A 329 -14.79 5.37 18.85
N ILE A 330 -13.96 4.36 18.55
CA ILE A 330 -14.39 3.25 17.70
C ILE A 330 -15.54 2.48 18.37
N THR A 331 -15.44 2.21 19.66
CA THR A 331 -16.50 1.51 20.42
C THR A 331 -17.81 2.29 20.38
N PHE A 332 -17.75 3.61 20.62
CA PHE A 332 -18.92 4.49 20.51
C PHE A 332 -19.52 4.49 19.10
N LEU A 333 -18.69 4.62 18.05
CA LEU A 333 -19.16 4.61 16.66
C LEU A 333 -19.85 3.30 16.30
N VAL A 334 -19.33 2.16 16.74
CA VAL A 334 -19.96 0.84 16.51
C VAL A 334 -21.29 0.75 17.24
N TYR A 335 -21.35 1.20 18.50
CA TYR A 335 -22.60 1.26 19.26
C TYR A 335 -23.64 2.12 18.56
N LEU A 336 -23.27 3.35 18.17
CA LEU A 336 -24.14 4.29 17.48
C LEU A 336 -24.63 3.72 16.14
N ALA A 337 -23.73 3.18 15.32
CA ALA A 337 -24.09 2.57 14.05
C ALA A 337 -25.03 1.37 14.24
N SER A 338 -24.79 0.53 15.25
CA SER A 338 -25.66 -0.60 15.57
C SER A 338 -27.04 -0.14 16.04
N PHE A 339 -27.10 0.89 16.89
CA PHE A 339 -28.34 1.48 17.38
C PHE A 339 -29.17 2.09 16.25
N LEU A 340 -28.55 2.85 15.35
CA LEU A 340 -29.23 3.45 14.19
C LEU A 340 -29.72 2.38 13.20
N ASN A 341 -28.96 1.30 13.02
CA ASN A 341 -29.37 0.19 12.14
C ASN A 341 -30.56 -0.60 12.72
N ALA A 342 -30.63 -0.76 14.04
CA ALA A 342 -31.70 -1.49 14.72
C ALA A 342 -33.02 -0.70 14.81
N ASN A 343 -32.96 0.63 14.90
CA ASN A 343 -34.12 1.49 15.18
C ASN A 343 -34.71 2.21 13.94
N LYS A 344 -34.78 1.55 12.76
CA LYS A 344 -35.40 2.15 11.55
C LYS A 344 -36.88 2.49 11.82
N PRO A 345 -37.27 3.77 11.88
CA PRO A 345 -37.47 4.56 10.67
C PRO A 345 -36.39 5.63 10.49
N ASN A 346 -36.08 5.92 9.23
CA ASN A 346 -34.92 6.70 8.78
C ASN A 346 -34.85 8.09 9.45
N PRO A 347 -33.94 8.35 10.42
CA PRO A 347 -33.83 9.66 11.09
C PRO A 347 -33.34 10.76 10.15
N CYS A 348 -32.93 10.41 8.92
CA CYS A 348 -32.48 11.33 7.88
C CYS A 348 -33.51 11.55 6.75
N GLN A 349 -34.74 11.02 6.86
CA GLN A 349 -35.80 11.47 5.95
C GLN A 349 -36.23 12.89 6.36
N PRO A 350 -36.21 13.88 5.44
CA PRO A 350 -36.85 15.15 5.72
C PRO A 350 -38.33 14.91 6.04
N PRO A 351 -38.96 15.74 6.89
CA PRO A 351 -40.39 15.63 7.15
C PRO A 351 -41.14 15.62 5.81
N ALA A 352 -42.09 14.69 5.65
CA ALA A 352 -42.99 14.72 4.50
C ALA A 352 -43.74 16.06 4.50
N GLU A 353 -43.71 16.76 3.36
CA GLU A 353 -44.44 18.02 3.15
C GLU A 353 -45.95 17.87 3.33
#